data_AF-A0A2X2BNI8-F1
#
_entry.id   AF-A0A2X2BNI8-F1
#
_cell.length_a   1.000
_cell.length_b   1.000
_cell.length_c   1.000
_cell.angle_alpha   90.00
_cell.angle_beta   90.00
_cell.angle_gamma   90.00
#
_symmetry.space_group_name_H-M   'P 1'
#
loop_
_entity.id
_entity.type
_entity.pdbx_description
1 polymer ?
#
loop_
_entity_poly.entity_id
_entity_poly.type
_entity_poly.pdbx_seq_one_letter_code
_entity_poly.pdbx_strand_id
1 'polypeptide(L)'
;MQKRKNNQHWLVIITDKTRILAISAEHLNEMNKKGRGTRLVALGKEQSDVIEQIVLIAKNEALTFTVDGQQQTLKAEEISYFSGDVGDEPIPLKHLHPEAVTVIMSEKGLIRCQKGHNIDAKSVGFKTGDDYFDAVEGMSNQAVHLIDTTGQSYTVDVDALPSGRSKGDDLTGRLKVQKGAQLRHVVMGGK
;
A
#
# COMPACT_ATOMS: atom_id res chain seq x y z
N MET A 1 -7.91 16.05 -34.10
CA MET A 1 -8.60 14.82 -33.66
C MET A 1 -7.86 14.10 -32.52
N GLN A 2 -6.53 13.90 -32.59
CA GLN A 2 -5.76 13.16 -31.57
C GLN A 2 -5.86 13.75 -30.14
N LYS A 3 -5.74 15.08 -29.97
CA LYS A 3 -5.91 15.74 -28.66
C LYS A 3 -7.27 15.46 -28.00
N ARG A 4 -8.36 15.46 -28.78
CA ARG A 4 -9.71 15.18 -28.26
C ARG A 4 -9.88 13.72 -27.85
N LYS A 5 -9.18 12.78 -28.51
CA LYS A 5 -9.15 11.37 -28.09
C LYS A 5 -8.44 11.24 -26.73
N ASN A 6 -7.27 11.85 -26.55
CA ASN A 6 -6.47 11.68 -25.33
C ASN A 6 -7.17 12.12 -24.04
N ASN A 7 -8.02 13.16 -24.05
CA ASN A 7 -8.76 13.58 -22.84
C ASN A 7 -9.78 12.56 -22.34
N GLN A 8 -10.21 11.64 -23.21
CA GLN A 8 -11.17 10.58 -22.89
C GLN A 8 -10.48 9.24 -22.61
N HIS A 9 -9.16 9.21 -22.47
CA HIS A 9 -8.40 7.98 -22.24
C HIS A 9 -7.50 8.08 -21.00
N TRP A 10 -7.29 6.93 -20.37
CA TRP A 10 -6.22 6.69 -19.42
C TRP A 10 -5.01 6.11 -20.16
N LEU A 11 -3.81 6.52 -19.77
CA LEU A 11 -2.62 5.70 -19.93
C LEU A 11 -2.41 4.94 -18.61
N VAL A 12 -2.75 3.66 -18.61
CA VAL A 12 -2.63 2.79 -17.44
C VAL A 12 -1.29 2.06 -17.50
N ILE A 13 -0.51 2.19 -16.44
CA ILE A 13 0.78 1.54 -16.24
C ILE A 13 0.59 0.47 -15.19
N ILE A 14 0.96 -0.77 -15.50
CA ILE A 14 0.87 -1.93 -14.61
C ILE A 14 2.28 -2.50 -14.43
N THR A 15 2.62 -2.80 -13.19
CA THR A 15 3.95 -3.31 -12.81
C THR A 15 3.92 -4.81 -12.50
N ASP A 16 5.09 -5.45 -12.52
CA ASP A 16 5.28 -6.87 -12.18
C ASP A 16 4.85 -7.23 -10.75
N LYS A 17 4.72 -6.23 -9.87
CA LYS A 17 4.18 -6.37 -8.50
C LYS A 17 2.72 -6.02 -8.39
N THR A 18 2.01 -5.99 -9.53
CA THR A 18 0.58 -5.69 -9.60
C THR A 18 0.23 -4.32 -8.99
N ARG A 19 1.07 -3.33 -9.25
CA ARG A 19 0.78 -1.92 -8.92
C ARG A 19 0.32 -1.20 -10.18
N ILE A 20 -0.60 -0.26 -10.02
CA ILE A 20 -1.28 0.39 -11.13
C ILE A 20 -1.21 1.90 -10.94
N LEU A 21 -0.83 2.61 -12.01
CA LEU A 21 -0.97 4.07 -12.11
C LEU A 21 -1.76 4.39 -13.38
N ALA A 22 -2.89 5.07 -13.24
CA ALA A 22 -3.69 5.57 -14.34
C ALA A 22 -3.52 7.09 -14.49
N ILE A 23 -2.69 7.53 -15.44
CA ILE A 23 -2.54 8.96 -15.73
C ILE A 23 -3.45 9.36 -16.89
N SER A 24 -3.96 10.59 -16.88
CA SER A 24 -4.70 11.11 -18.03
C SER A 24 -3.81 11.09 -19.28
N ALA A 25 -4.31 10.50 -20.38
CA ALA A 25 -3.51 10.40 -21.60
C ALA A 25 -3.24 11.77 -22.27
N GLU A 26 -3.87 12.84 -21.76
CA GLU A 26 -3.56 14.21 -22.18
C GLU A 26 -2.13 14.63 -21.84
N HIS A 27 -1.54 14.08 -20.77
CA HIS A 27 -0.14 14.30 -20.40
C HIS A 27 0.84 13.90 -21.51
N LEU A 28 0.46 12.95 -22.38
CA LEU A 28 1.25 12.58 -23.55
C LEU A 28 1.46 13.76 -24.52
N ASN A 29 0.54 14.73 -24.55
CA ASN A 29 0.66 15.91 -25.40
C ASN A 29 1.68 16.94 -24.90
N GLU A 30 2.02 16.85 -23.61
CA GLU A 30 2.82 17.82 -22.86
C GLU A 30 4.21 17.28 -22.52
N MET A 31 4.53 16.07 -23.00
CA MET A 31 5.83 15.45 -22.80
C MET A 31 6.98 16.30 -23.35
N ASN A 32 8.13 16.16 -22.70
CA ASN A 32 9.30 16.98 -22.96
C ASN A 32 9.84 16.78 -24.38
N LYS A 33 9.68 17.81 -25.23
CA LYS A 33 10.12 17.81 -26.63
C LYS A 33 11.61 18.11 -26.82
N LYS A 34 12.35 18.39 -25.75
CA LYS A 34 13.79 18.70 -25.76
C LYS A 34 14.67 17.46 -25.56
N GLY A 35 14.12 16.25 -25.69
CA GLY A 35 14.87 14.99 -25.69
C GLY A 35 15.35 14.48 -24.32
N ARG A 36 15.04 15.17 -23.20
CA ARG A 36 15.43 14.70 -21.85
C ARG A 36 14.51 13.62 -21.26
N GLY A 37 13.45 13.24 -21.99
CA GLY A 37 12.40 12.36 -21.49
C GLY A 37 11.49 13.03 -20.45
N THR A 38 10.41 12.32 -20.13
CA THR A 38 9.47 12.63 -19.05
C THR A 38 9.33 11.36 -18.21
N ARG A 39 9.49 11.47 -16.89
CA ARG A 39 9.29 10.34 -15.97
C ARG A 39 7.79 10.15 -15.74
N LEU A 40 7.22 9.11 -16.34
CA LEU A 40 5.78 8.83 -16.27
C LEU A 40 5.32 8.24 -14.93
N VAL A 41 6.18 7.47 -14.29
CA VAL A 41 5.90 6.76 -13.03
C VAL A 41 7.15 6.75 -12.16
N ALA A 42 6.96 6.87 -10.84
CA ALA A 42 8.01 6.63 -9.85
C ALA A 42 7.94 5.17 -9.39
N LEU A 43 8.75 4.32 -10.00
CA LEU A 43 8.97 2.96 -9.51
C LEU A 43 9.90 3.08 -8.28
N GLY A 44 9.36 2.79 -7.09
CA GLY A 44 9.99 3.03 -5.80
C GLY A 44 11.46 2.59 -5.71
N LYS A 45 12.27 3.33 -4.93
CA LYS A 45 13.74 3.19 -4.91
C LYS A 45 14.28 1.85 -4.39
N GLU A 46 13.51 1.13 -3.58
CA GLU A 46 13.95 -0.10 -2.89
C GLU A 46 13.33 -1.39 -3.44
N GLN A 47 12.38 -1.28 -4.37
CA GLN A 47 11.66 -2.43 -4.90
C GLN A 47 11.99 -2.53 -6.39
N SER A 48 12.45 -3.71 -6.81
CA SER A 48 12.71 -4.13 -8.20
C SER A 48 11.49 -4.11 -9.13
N ASP A 49 10.58 -3.17 -8.92
CA ASP A 49 9.34 -3.03 -9.64
C ASP A 49 9.63 -2.57 -11.07
N VAL A 50 9.13 -3.32 -12.04
CA VAL A 50 9.30 -3.05 -13.47
C VAL A 50 7.94 -2.88 -14.12
N ILE A 51 7.87 -2.05 -15.14
CA ILE A 51 6.64 -1.92 -15.94
C ILE A 51 6.48 -3.20 -16.74
N GLU A 52 5.39 -3.92 -16.49
CA GLU A 52 5.03 -5.13 -17.21
C GLU A 52 4.09 -4.82 -18.37
N GLN A 53 3.16 -3.88 -18.17
CA GLN A 53 2.18 -3.52 -19.19
C GLN A 53 1.89 -2.00 -19.20
N ILE A 54 1.71 -1.45 -20.40
CA ILE A 54 1.16 -0.10 -20.59
C ILE A 54 -0.02 -0.21 -21.55
N VAL A 55 -1.17 0.32 -21.15
CA VAL A 55 -2.41 0.24 -21.92
C VAL A 55 -3.02 1.63 -22.06
N LEU A 56 -3.40 1.99 -23.28
CA LEU A 56 -4.24 3.15 -23.54
C LEU A 56 -5.69 2.67 -23.61
N ILE A 57 -6.56 3.16 -22.72
CA ILE A 57 -7.95 2.72 -22.62
C ILE A 57 -8.89 3.90 -22.47
N ALA A 58 -10.10 3.84 -23.03
CA ALA A 58 -11.09 4.89 -22.82
C ALA A 58 -11.53 4.92 -21.35
N LYS A 59 -11.79 6.11 -20.80
CA LYS A 59 -12.15 6.29 -19.37
C LYS A 59 -13.44 5.58 -18.96
N ASN A 60 -14.26 5.17 -19.93
CA ASN A 60 -15.53 4.46 -19.74
C ASN A 60 -15.44 2.95 -20.06
N GLU A 61 -14.26 2.43 -20.37
CA GLU A 61 -14.05 1.02 -20.69
C GLU A 61 -13.40 0.27 -19.52
N ALA A 62 -13.72 -1.01 -19.41
CA ALA A 62 -13.09 -1.91 -18.44
C ALA A 62 -11.72 -2.37 -18.94
N LEU A 63 -10.74 -2.42 -18.05
CA LEU A 63 -9.39 -2.88 -18.35
C LEU A 63 -9.24 -4.34 -17.96
N THR A 64 -8.95 -5.20 -18.93
CA THR A 64 -8.55 -6.60 -18.68
C THR A 64 -7.03 -6.73 -18.84
N PHE A 65 -6.39 -7.36 -17.86
CA PHE A 65 -4.94 -7.59 -17.81
C PHE A 65 -4.65 -8.89 -17.08
N THR A 66 -3.41 -9.34 -17.10
CA THR A 66 -2.99 -10.60 -16.45
C THR A 66 -2.19 -10.30 -15.18
N VAL A 67 -2.45 -11.03 -14.11
CA VAL A 67 -1.72 -11.02 -12.85
C VAL A 67 -1.39 -12.46 -12.48
N ASP A 68 -0.11 -12.80 -12.32
CA ASP A 68 0.35 -14.16 -11.99
C ASP A 68 -0.27 -15.26 -12.89
N GLY A 69 -0.45 -14.95 -14.18
CA GLY A 69 -1.06 -15.86 -15.15
C GLY A 69 -2.59 -15.94 -15.12
N GLN A 70 -3.26 -15.18 -14.25
CA GLN A 70 -4.73 -15.09 -14.16
C GLN A 70 -5.24 -13.78 -14.75
N GLN A 71 -6.32 -13.83 -15.54
CA GLN A 71 -6.98 -12.62 -16.00
C GLN A 71 -7.68 -11.89 -14.85
N GLN A 72 -7.42 -10.59 -14.75
CA GLN A 72 -8.10 -9.64 -13.88
C GLN A 72 -8.83 -8.62 -14.73
N THR A 73 -9.95 -8.10 -14.22
CA THR A 73 -10.71 -7.02 -14.87
C THR A 73 -10.99 -5.92 -13.87
N LEU A 74 -10.60 -4.69 -14.22
CA LEU A 74 -11.00 -3.48 -13.51
C LEU A 74 -12.12 -2.79 -14.28
N LYS A 75 -13.22 -2.49 -13.59
CA LYS A 75 -14.29 -1.66 -14.15
C LYS A 75 -13.80 -0.24 -14.38
N ALA A 76 -14.47 0.47 -15.27
CA ALA A 76 -14.14 1.87 -15.58
C ALA A 76 -14.10 2.76 -14.32
N GLU A 77 -15.07 2.62 -13.41
CA GLU A 77 -15.07 3.36 -12.13
C GLU A 77 -13.90 3.00 -11.21
N GLU A 78 -13.42 1.77 -11.24
CA GLU A 78 -12.32 1.29 -10.37
C GLU A 78 -10.96 1.78 -10.86
N ILE A 79 -10.78 2.01 -12.17
CA ILE A 79 -9.54 2.58 -12.72
C ILE A 79 -9.26 3.95 -12.10
N SER A 80 -10.30 4.72 -11.75
CA SER A 80 -10.17 6.04 -11.14
C SER A 80 -9.52 6.00 -9.75
N TYR A 81 -9.63 4.89 -9.03
CA TYR A 81 -8.96 4.67 -7.75
C TYR A 81 -7.43 4.66 -7.89
N PHE A 82 -6.94 4.22 -9.05
CA PHE A 82 -5.52 4.17 -9.37
C PHE A 82 -5.03 5.43 -10.08
N SER A 83 -5.86 6.48 -10.13
CA SER A 83 -5.50 7.70 -10.85
C SER A 83 -4.48 8.53 -10.09
N GLY A 84 -3.60 9.18 -10.85
CA GLY A 84 -2.57 10.06 -10.32
C GLY A 84 -1.95 10.90 -11.44
N ASP A 85 -0.89 11.62 -11.08
CA ASP A 85 -0.15 12.48 -11.99
C ASP A 85 1.11 11.81 -12.55
N VAL A 86 1.69 12.43 -13.57
CA VAL A 86 2.96 12.01 -14.14
C VAL A 86 4.04 12.03 -13.07
N GLY A 87 4.65 10.87 -12.83
CA GLY A 87 5.74 10.71 -11.88
C GLY A 87 5.30 10.27 -10.48
N ASP A 88 4.01 10.03 -10.26
CA ASP A 88 3.50 9.42 -9.04
C ASP A 88 3.90 7.94 -8.93
N GLU A 89 3.83 7.41 -7.71
CA GLU A 89 4.03 5.98 -7.45
C GLU A 89 2.75 5.19 -7.80
N PRO A 90 2.88 3.97 -8.35
CA PRO A 90 1.74 3.13 -8.67
C PRO A 90 1.12 2.54 -7.39
N ILE A 91 -0.21 2.47 -7.36
CA ILE A 91 -0.99 1.98 -6.21
C ILE A 91 -1.17 0.45 -6.33
N PRO A 92 -0.91 -0.35 -5.29
CA PRO A 92 -1.15 -1.79 -5.32
C PRO A 92 -2.62 -2.15 -5.62
N LEU A 93 -2.87 -3.09 -6.53
CA LEU A 93 -4.23 -3.52 -6.90
C LEU A 93 -5.07 -3.94 -5.69
N LYS A 94 -4.46 -4.65 -4.73
CA LYS A 94 -5.10 -5.08 -3.48
C LYS A 94 -5.69 -3.93 -2.64
N HIS A 95 -5.23 -2.69 -2.83
CA HIS A 95 -5.78 -1.54 -2.11
C HIS A 95 -7.19 -1.18 -2.55
N LEU A 96 -7.68 -1.68 -3.69
CA LEU A 96 -9.05 -1.44 -4.16
C LEU A 96 -10.09 -2.11 -3.26
N HIS A 97 -9.76 -3.27 -2.70
CA HIS A 97 -10.62 -4.04 -1.82
C HIS A 97 -9.88 -4.34 -0.51
N PRO A 98 -9.68 -3.31 0.34
CA PRO A 98 -8.95 -3.50 1.57
C PRO A 98 -9.75 -4.35 2.56
N GLU A 99 -9.04 -5.16 3.34
CA GLU A 99 -9.63 -6.00 4.38
C GLU A 99 -9.64 -5.26 5.71
N ALA A 100 -10.67 -5.50 6.52
CA ALA A 100 -10.68 -5.07 7.92
C ALA A 100 -9.56 -5.80 8.69
N VAL A 101 -8.81 -5.07 9.51
CA VAL A 101 -7.71 -5.61 10.31
C VAL A 101 -7.68 -5.02 11.71
N THR A 102 -7.12 -5.77 12.65
CA THR A 102 -6.76 -5.30 13.99
C THR A 102 -5.27 -5.56 14.21
N VAL A 103 -4.51 -4.49 14.48
CA VAL A 103 -3.11 -4.59 14.86
C VAL A 103 -3.03 -4.63 16.38
N ILE A 104 -2.28 -5.60 16.91
CA ILE A 104 -2.16 -5.86 18.34
C ILE A 104 -0.69 -5.79 18.74
N MET A 105 -0.40 -5.06 19.81
CA MET A 105 0.91 -4.90 20.42
C MET A 105 0.92 -5.48 21.85
N SER A 106 1.99 -6.19 22.19
CA SER A 106 2.24 -6.69 23.56
C SER A 106 3.06 -5.71 24.40
N GLU A 107 3.14 -5.94 25.71
CA GLU A 107 3.94 -5.12 26.64
C GLU A 107 5.43 -5.11 26.29
N LYS A 108 5.94 -6.17 25.66
CA LYS A 108 7.31 -6.26 25.13
C LYS A 108 7.48 -5.62 23.75
N GLY A 109 6.45 -4.97 23.21
CA GLY A 109 6.47 -4.33 21.90
C GLY A 109 6.42 -5.31 20.72
N LEU A 110 5.99 -6.56 20.94
CA LEU A 110 5.78 -7.52 19.86
C LEU A 110 4.47 -7.22 19.15
N ILE A 111 4.47 -7.25 17.82
CA ILE A 111 3.33 -6.83 17.01
C ILE A 111 2.81 -7.99 16.17
N ARG A 112 1.49 -8.03 15.99
CA ARG A 112 0.81 -8.89 14.99
C ARG A 112 -0.38 -8.17 14.38
N CYS A 113 -0.79 -8.62 13.21
CA CYS A 113 -1.99 -8.17 12.51
C CYS A 113 -2.97 -9.33 12.34
N GLN A 114 -4.19 -9.19 12.85
CA GLN A 114 -5.28 -10.13 12.67
C GLN A 114 -6.33 -9.57 11.70
N LYS A 115 -6.95 -10.45 10.92
CA LYS A 115 -8.06 -10.07 10.03
C LYS A 115 -9.33 -9.90 10.85
N GLY A 116 -10.08 -8.85 10.53
CA GLY A 116 -11.34 -8.48 11.17
C GLY A 116 -11.20 -7.35 12.19
N HIS A 117 -12.33 -6.70 12.45
CA HIS A 117 -12.58 -5.82 13.58
C HIS A 117 -13.27 -6.60 14.70
N ASN A 118 -13.45 -5.96 15.86
CA ASN A 118 -14.06 -6.51 17.07
C ASN A 118 -13.32 -7.73 17.62
N ILE A 119 -12.00 -7.73 17.52
CA ILE A 119 -11.15 -8.77 18.10
C ILE A 119 -10.94 -8.49 19.58
N ASP A 120 -11.14 -9.50 20.44
CA ASP A 120 -10.75 -9.41 21.84
C ASP A 120 -9.21 -9.50 21.96
N ALA A 121 -8.56 -8.36 21.77
CA ALA A 121 -7.10 -8.24 21.78
C ALA A 121 -6.47 -8.53 23.14
N LYS A 122 -7.24 -8.64 24.23
CA LYS A 122 -6.73 -9.03 25.55
C LYS A 122 -6.71 -10.54 25.75
N SER A 123 -7.58 -11.28 25.06
CA SER A 123 -7.70 -12.74 25.21
C SER A 123 -6.82 -13.54 24.26
N VAL A 124 -6.14 -12.88 23.32
CA VAL A 124 -5.23 -13.51 22.35
C VAL A 124 -3.98 -14.07 23.03
N GLY A 125 -3.40 -15.14 22.48
CA GLY A 125 -2.20 -15.76 23.07
C GLY A 125 -0.93 -14.92 22.91
N PHE A 126 -0.17 -14.73 24.00
CA PHE A 126 1.13 -14.04 24.04
C PHE A 126 2.28 -15.02 24.37
N LYS A 127 3.53 -14.54 24.23
CA LYS A 127 4.73 -15.28 24.67
C LYS A 127 4.79 -15.31 26.20
N THR A 128 5.54 -16.24 26.79
CA THR A 128 5.62 -16.38 28.25
C THR A 128 6.18 -15.10 28.89
N GLY A 129 5.49 -14.62 29.93
CA GLY A 129 5.83 -13.38 30.65
C GLY A 129 5.64 -12.12 29.80
N ASP A 130 4.72 -12.15 28.85
CA ASP A 130 4.30 -11.03 27.99
C ASP A 130 2.77 -10.96 28.03
N ASP A 131 2.20 -9.78 27.82
CA ASP A 131 0.76 -9.53 27.93
C ASP A 131 0.31 -8.46 26.93
N TYR A 132 -0.99 -8.19 26.86
CA TYR A 132 -1.58 -7.13 26.05
C TYR A 132 -1.09 -5.74 26.47
N PHE A 133 -0.80 -4.89 25.48
CA PHE A 133 -0.51 -3.46 25.72
C PHE A 133 -1.46 -2.53 24.97
N ASP A 134 -1.52 -2.64 23.65
CA ASP A 134 -2.30 -1.72 22.80
C ASP A 134 -2.84 -2.43 21.55
N ALA A 135 -3.91 -1.90 20.97
CA ALA A 135 -4.48 -2.39 19.73
C ALA A 135 -5.25 -1.31 18.98
N VAL A 136 -5.26 -1.42 17.65
CA VAL A 136 -6.00 -0.49 16.79
C VAL A 136 -6.63 -1.23 15.61
N GLU A 137 -7.82 -0.80 15.26
CA GLU A 137 -8.57 -1.28 14.10
C GLU A 137 -8.39 -0.37 12.90
N GLY A 138 -8.32 -0.96 11.72
CA GLY A 138 -8.26 -0.21 10.47
C GLY A 138 -8.41 -1.12 9.25
N MET A 139 -7.88 -0.67 8.13
CA MET A 139 -7.98 -1.33 6.84
C MET A 139 -6.59 -1.72 6.33
N SER A 140 -6.50 -2.80 5.57
CA SER A 140 -5.22 -3.36 5.10
C SER A 140 -4.43 -2.45 4.14
N ASN A 141 -5.06 -1.42 3.58
CA ASN A 141 -4.42 -0.41 2.74
C ASN A 141 -3.96 0.84 3.51
N GLN A 142 -4.17 0.88 4.82
CA GLN A 142 -3.71 1.99 5.66
C GLN A 142 -2.32 1.69 6.20
N ALA A 143 -1.53 2.75 6.38
CA ALA A 143 -0.28 2.66 7.11
C ALA A 143 -0.54 2.47 8.62
N VAL A 144 0.44 1.88 9.30
CA VAL A 144 0.45 1.72 10.76
C VAL A 144 1.61 2.53 11.31
N HIS A 145 1.30 3.42 12.25
CA HIS A 145 2.27 4.22 12.96
C HIS A 145 2.52 3.60 14.34
N LEU A 146 3.79 3.28 14.59
CA LEU A 146 4.27 2.76 15.86
C LEU A 146 5.02 3.89 16.56
N ILE A 147 4.66 4.19 17.80
CA ILE A 147 5.25 5.29 18.57
C ILE A 147 6.02 4.70 19.74
N ASP A 148 7.28 5.10 19.88
CA ASP A 148 8.14 4.65 20.97
C ASP A 148 8.06 5.56 22.22
N THR A 149 8.73 5.13 23.28
CA THR A 149 8.81 5.85 24.56
C THR A 149 9.54 7.20 24.49
N THR A 150 10.25 7.52 23.39
CA THR A 150 10.91 8.83 23.22
C THR A 150 10.06 9.80 22.39
N GLY A 151 8.89 9.34 21.92
CA GLY A 151 7.99 10.11 21.07
C GLY A 151 8.32 10.02 19.58
N GLN A 152 9.24 9.14 19.18
CA GLN A 152 9.55 8.90 17.78
C GLN A 152 8.50 7.96 17.18
N SER A 153 8.02 8.31 15.98
CA SER A 153 7.11 7.46 15.20
C SER A 153 7.86 6.71 14.10
N TYR A 154 7.35 5.52 13.79
CA TYR A 154 7.81 4.61 12.74
C TYR A 154 6.60 4.16 11.93
N THR A 155 6.69 4.24 10.61
CA THR A 155 5.58 3.86 9.72
C THR A 155 5.87 2.54 9.04
N VAL A 156 4.91 1.63 9.05
CA VAL A 156 4.94 0.36 8.32
C VAL A 156 3.60 0.13 7.62
N ASP A 157 3.63 -0.55 6.48
CA ASP A 157 2.39 -1.03 5.85
C ASP A 157 1.83 -2.21 6.63
N VAL A 158 0.50 -2.37 6.65
CA VAL A 158 -0.15 -3.53 7.27
C VAL A 158 0.39 -4.85 6.73
N ASP A 159 0.68 -4.93 5.43
CA ASP A 159 1.20 -6.14 4.79
C ASP A 159 2.62 -6.51 5.20
N ALA A 160 3.36 -5.56 5.77
CA ALA A 160 4.65 -5.84 6.37
C ALA A 160 4.51 -6.42 7.79
N LEU A 161 3.33 -6.38 8.40
CA LEU A 161 3.15 -6.85 9.78
C LEU A 161 3.11 -8.38 9.88
N PRO A 162 3.58 -8.95 11.01
CA PRO A 162 3.49 -10.38 11.27
C PRO A 162 2.03 -10.84 11.31
N SER A 163 1.73 -12.01 10.74
CA SER A 163 0.37 -12.55 10.75
C SER A 163 -0.11 -12.89 12.16
N GLY A 164 -1.39 -12.70 12.40
CA GLY A 164 -2.07 -12.94 13.68
C GLY A 164 -2.06 -14.37 14.22
N ARG A 165 -1.61 -15.34 13.42
CA ARG A 165 -1.39 -16.74 13.86
C ARG A 165 -0.17 -16.88 14.76
N SER A 166 0.78 -15.94 14.72
CA SER A 166 1.93 -15.94 15.64
C SER A 166 1.55 -15.28 16.97
N LYS A 167 2.43 -15.44 17.96
CA LYS A 167 2.37 -14.70 19.24
C LYS A 167 2.99 -13.30 19.14
N GLY A 168 3.07 -12.75 17.93
CA GLY A 168 3.76 -11.50 17.61
C GLY A 168 5.26 -11.67 17.38
N ASP A 169 5.82 -10.77 16.58
CA ASP A 169 7.26 -10.69 16.31
C ASP A 169 7.80 -9.30 16.60
N ASP A 170 9.11 -9.25 16.82
CA ASP A 170 9.84 -8.01 17.03
C ASP A 170 10.06 -7.32 15.68
N LEU A 171 9.68 -6.04 15.59
CA LEU A 171 9.90 -5.22 14.40
C LEU A 171 11.20 -4.40 14.45
N THR A 172 11.94 -4.40 15.56
CA THR A 172 13.22 -3.67 15.71
C THR A 172 14.32 -4.15 14.76
N GLY A 173 14.23 -5.37 14.24
CA GLY A 173 15.11 -5.82 13.16
C GLY A 173 14.88 -5.12 11.82
N ARG A 174 13.68 -4.55 11.62
CA ARG A 174 13.27 -3.82 10.42
C ARG A 174 13.23 -2.31 10.65
N LEU A 175 12.92 -1.89 11.86
CA LEU A 175 12.82 -0.50 12.28
C LEU A 175 14.07 -0.10 13.04
N LYS A 176 14.65 1.05 12.67
CA LYS A 176 15.78 1.64 13.40
C LYS A 176 15.29 2.31 14.69
N VAL A 177 14.80 1.50 15.63
CA VAL A 177 14.31 1.97 16.94
C VAL A 177 15.46 2.55 17.74
N GLN A 178 15.25 3.68 18.40
CA GLN A 178 16.29 4.32 19.20
C GLN A 178 16.78 3.39 20.31
N LYS A 179 18.08 3.43 20.60
CA LYS A 179 18.68 2.57 21.63
C LYS A 179 18.02 2.85 22.99
N GLY A 180 17.44 1.81 23.59
CA GLY A 180 16.76 1.89 24.88
C GLY A 180 15.30 2.37 24.80
N ALA A 181 14.80 2.75 23.62
CA ALA A 181 13.39 3.01 23.41
C ALA A 181 12.60 1.71 23.23
N GLN A 182 11.33 1.75 23.60
CA GLN A 182 10.39 0.65 23.41
C GLN A 182 9.20 1.15 22.60
N LEU A 183 8.74 0.38 21.61
CA LEU A 183 7.47 0.64 20.95
C LEU A 183 6.35 0.46 21.96
N ARG A 184 5.44 1.44 22.04
CA ARG A 184 4.33 1.42 23.01
C ARG A 184 2.99 1.68 22.35
N HIS A 185 2.87 2.63 21.43
CA HIS A 185 1.56 2.92 20.86
C HIS A 185 1.45 2.47 19.41
N VAL A 186 0.26 2.02 19.04
CA VAL A 186 -0.10 1.68 17.66
C VAL A 186 -1.26 2.57 17.20
N VAL A 187 -1.10 3.19 16.04
CA VAL A 187 -2.10 4.10 15.46
C VAL A 187 -2.27 3.77 13.99
N MET A 188 -3.51 3.67 13.52
CA MET A 188 -3.78 3.56 12.08
C MET A 188 -3.69 4.94 11.42
N GLY A 189 -3.07 4.98 10.25
CA GLY A 189 -3.06 6.15 9.40
C GLY A 189 -4.46 6.54 8.92
N GLY A 190 -4.65 7.81 8.59
CA GLY A 190 -5.86 8.31 7.95
C GLY A 190 -6.11 7.68 6.57
N LYS A 191 -7.34 7.81 6.08
CA LYS A 191 -7.65 7.60 4.66
C LYS A 191 -7.32 8.85 3.85
#